data_AF-A0A2V6GYM2-F1
#
_entry.id   AF-A0A2V6GYM2-F1
#
_cell.length_a   1.000
_cell.length_b   1.000
_cell.length_c   1.000
_cell.angle_alpha   90.00
_cell.angle_beta   90.00
_cell.angle_gamma   90.00
#
_symmetry.space_group_name_H-M   'P 1'
#
loop_
_entity.id
_entity.type
_entity.pdbx_description
1 polymer ?
#
loop_
_entity_poly.entity_id
_entity_poly.type
_entity_poly.pdbx_seq_one_letter_code
_entity_poly.pdbx_strand_id
1 'polypeptide(L)' 'MNKMTSEKVNGADSVDSVHSVEKSLPNSRRIYVKGELHPEIHVPFREISLAPTKSINGDIEV' A
#
# COMPACT_ATOMS: atom_id res chain seq x y z
N MET A 1 34.91 16.84 -5.34
CA MET A 1 35.30 15.43 -5.57
C MET A 1 35.89 14.88 -4.28
N ASN A 2 35.09 14.50 -3.29
CA ASN A 2 35.59 13.79 -2.09
C ASN A 2 34.53 12.78 -1.64
N LYS A 3 34.76 11.52 -2.00
CA LYS A 3 34.07 10.36 -1.46
C LYS A 3 34.45 10.23 0.03
N MET A 4 33.45 10.16 0.91
CA MET A 4 33.63 9.63 2.26
C MET A 4 32.94 8.27 2.29
N THR A 5 33.75 7.24 2.13
CA THR A 5 33.37 5.83 2.32
C THR A 5 33.25 5.57 3.82
N SER A 6 32.04 5.30 4.30
CA SER A 6 31.84 4.66 5.59
C SER A 6 31.58 3.18 5.33
N GLU A 7 32.62 2.38 5.50
CA GLU A 7 32.48 0.95 5.75
C GLU A 7 32.42 0.75 7.25
N LYS A 8 31.30 0.22 7.77
CA LYS A 8 31.31 -0.48 9.05
C LYS A 8 30.21 -1.54 9.13
N VAL A 9 30.70 -2.77 9.07
CA VAL A 9 30.38 -3.99 9.85
C VAL A 9 29.04 -4.73 9.70
N ASN A 10 29.21 -5.94 9.17
CA ASN A 10 28.55 -7.22 9.41
C ASN A 10 27.61 -7.33 10.63
N GLY A 11 26.49 -8.02 10.40
CA GLY A 11 25.96 -8.98 11.37
C GLY A 11 24.80 -8.50 12.25
N ALA A 12 23.66 -8.20 11.62
CA ALA A 12 22.37 -8.46 12.23
C ALA A 12 21.41 -8.75 11.07
N ASP A 13 20.85 -9.95 11.02
CA ASP A 13 19.74 -10.25 10.12
C ASP A 13 18.66 -9.20 10.34
N SER A 14 18.59 -8.24 9.43
CA SER A 14 17.61 -7.16 9.46
C SER A 14 16.27 -7.77 9.07
N VAL A 15 15.62 -8.38 10.06
CA VAL A 15 14.24 -8.89 9.95
C VAL A 15 13.21 -7.76 9.83
N ASP A 16 13.66 -6.51 9.81
CA ASP A 16 12.81 -5.30 9.88
C ASP A 16 12.47 -4.66 8.52
N SER A 17 12.84 -5.28 7.40
CA SER A 17 12.53 -4.74 6.07
C SER A 17 11.65 -5.66 5.22
N VAL A 18 10.78 -6.44 5.85
CA VAL A 18 9.70 -7.14 5.11
C VAL A 18 8.57 -6.15 4.81
N HIS A 19 8.79 -5.32 3.78
CA HIS A 19 7.87 -4.31 3.24
C HIS A 19 7.48 -3.19 4.23
N SER A 20 8.30 -2.14 4.30
CA SER A 20 7.84 -0.86 4.84
C SER A 20 6.59 -0.40 4.08
N VAL A 21 5.47 -0.31 4.80
CA VAL A 21 4.18 0.22 4.30
C VAL A 21 4.29 1.67 3.85
N GLU A 22 5.44 2.32 4.08
CA GLU A 22 5.80 3.65 3.60
C GLU A 22 5.71 3.78 2.08
N LYS A 23 5.97 2.68 1.35
CA LYS A 23 5.80 2.69 -0.11
C LYS A 23 4.37 2.32 -0.47
N SER A 24 3.66 3.27 -1.09
CA SER A 24 2.33 3.01 -1.65
C SER A 24 2.40 1.86 -2.65
N LEU A 25 1.52 0.87 -2.48
CA LEU A 25 1.36 -0.23 -3.41
C LEU A 25 0.68 0.29 -4.69
N PRO A 26 1.12 -0.14 -5.89
CA PRO A 26 0.60 0.38 -7.15
C PRO A 26 -0.90 0.11 -7.30
N ASN A 27 -1.62 1.02 -7.96
CA ASN A 27 -3.07 0.94 -8.23
C ASN A 27 -3.92 0.66 -6.98
N SER A 28 -3.44 1.05 -5.80
CA SER A 28 -4.18 0.83 -4.56
C SER A 28 -4.02 1.98 -3.58
N ARG A 29 -5.01 2.14 -2.71
CA ARG A 29 -4.98 3.10 -1.62
C ARG A 29 -5.55 2.50 -0.34
N ARG A 30 -5.05 2.98 0.80
CA ARG A 30 -5.65 2.68 2.11
C ARG A 30 -6.91 3.53 2.28
N ILE A 31 -8.01 2.89 2.63
CA ILE A 31 -9.27 3.55 2.98
C ILE A 31 -9.69 3.15 4.39
N TYR A 32 -10.59 3.92 4.98
CA TYR A 32 -11.16 3.63 6.28
C TYR A 32 -12.68 3.71 6.22
N VAL A 33 -13.35 2.68 6.72
CA VAL A 33 -14.81 2.64 6.85
C VAL A 33 -15.17 2.81 8.33
N LYS A 34 -16.16 3.67 8.61
CA LYS A 34 -16.67 3.90 9.97
C LYS A 34 -17.57 2.75 10.40
N GLY A 35 -17.52 2.39 11.68
CA GLY A 35 -18.49 1.49 12.29
C GLY A 35 -19.88 2.12 12.39
N GLU A 36 -20.93 1.29 12.32
CA GLU A 36 -22.31 1.77 12.51
C GLU A 36 -22.66 1.96 13.99
N LEU A 37 -22.37 0.96 14.83
CA LEU A 37 -22.63 1.03 16.28
C LEU A 37 -21.61 1.90 17.01
N HIS A 38 -20.36 1.91 16.53
CA HIS A 38 -19.22 2.63 17.10
C HIS A 38 -18.55 3.50 16.03
N PRO A 39 -19.08 4.70 15.74
CA PRO A 39 -18.62 5.57 14.65
C PRO A 39 -17.18 6.09 14.81
N GLU A 40 -16.62 6.02 16.02
CA GLU A 40 -15.23 6.33 16.34
C GLU A 40 -14.25 5.29 15.81
N ILE A 41 -14.72 4.08 15.51
CA ILE A 41 -13.88 3.01 14.98
C ILE A 41 -13.77 3.15 13.46
N HIS A 42 -12.53 3.21 12.98
CA HIS A 42 -12.18 3.29 11.57
C HIS A 42 -11.44 2.03 11.13
N VAL A 43 -12.12 1.13 10.43
CA VAL A 43 -11.53 -0.14 9.99
C VAL A 43 -10.73 0.08 8.70
N PRO A 44 -9.43 -0.27 8.67
CA PRO A 44 -8.60 -0.08 7.50
C PRO A 44 -8.89 -1.15 6.43
N PHE A 45 -9.09 -0.70 5.20
CA PHE A 45 -9.14 -1.56 4.02
C PHE A 45 -8.14 -1.07 2.98
N ARG A 46 -7.95 -1.88 1.94
CA ARG A 46 -7.21 -1.51 0.73
C ARG A 46 -8.17 -1.56 -0.44
N GLU A 47 -8.36 -0.43 -1.08
CA GLU A 47 -9.11 -0.30 -2.32
C GLU A 47 -8.15 -0.47 -3.51
N ILE A 48 -8.55 -1.26 -4.50
CA ILE A 48 -7.76 -1.51 -5.73
C ILE A 48 -8.50 -0.86 -6.90
N SER A 49 -7.82 -0.01 -7.65
CA SER A 49 -8.35 0.56 -8.89
C SER A 49 -8.25 -0.48 -10.02
N LEU A 50 -9.37 -0.79 -10.64
CA LEU A 50 -9.46 -1.69 -11.79
C LEU A 50 -9.47 -0.89 -13.10
N ALA A 51 -9.02 -1.52 -14.19
CA ALA A 51 -9.19 -0.96 -15.52
C ALA A 51 -10.64 -1.18 -15.99
N PRO A 52 -11.26 -0.23 -16.71
CA PRO A 52 -12.61 -0.40 -17.22
C PRO A 52 -12.75 -1.62 -18.13
N THR A 53 -13.82 -2.39 -17.94
CA THR A 53 -14.13 -3.59 -18.72
C THR A 53 -15.42 -3.42 -19.49
N LYS A 54 -15.58 -4.16 -20.60
CA LYS A 54 -16.85 -4.17 -21.33
C LYS A 54 -17.77 -5.24 -20.74
N SER A 55 -19.02 -4.87 -20.48
CA SER A 55 -20.08 -5.81 -20.12
C SER A 55 -20.49 -6.65 -21.33
N ILE A 56 -21.29 -7.70 -21.08
CA ILE A 56 -21.83 -8.56 -22.15
C ILE A 56 -22.65 -7.78 -23.20
N ASN A 57 -23.25 -6.65 -22.80
CA ASN A 57 -24.03 -5.78 -23.68
C ASN A 57 -23.18 -4.71 -24.37
N GLY A 58 -21.88 -4.65 -24.07
CA GLY A 58 -20.93 -3.69 -24.66
C GLY A 58 -20.75 -2.39 -23.86
N ASP A 59 -21.47 -2.21 -22.76
CA ASP A 59 -21.33 -1.06 -21.87
C ASP A 59 -20.00 -1.09 -21.11
N ILE A 60 -19.46 0.06 -20.74
CA ILE A 60 -18.22 0.14 -19.96
C ILE A 60 -18.56 0.09 -18.47
N GLU A 61 -17.99 -0.89 -17.76
CA GLU A 61 -17.98 -0.96 -16.31
C GLU A 61 -16.91 0.01 -15.78
N VAL A 62 -17.36 1.01 -15.01
CA VAL A 62 -16.54 2.09 -14.45
C VAL A 62 -16.42 1.98 -12.93
#